data_AF-A0A8X7WA97-F1
#
_entry.id   AF-A0A8X7WA97-F1
#
_cell.length_a   1.000
_cell.length_b   1.000
_cell.length_c   1.000
_cell.angle_alpha   90.00
_cell.angle_beta   90.00
_cell.angle_gamma   90.00
#
_symmetry.space_group_name_H-M   'P 1'
#
loop_
_entity.id
_entity.type
_entity.pdbx_description
1 polymer ?
#
loop_
_entity_poly.entity_id
_entity_poly.type
_entity_poly.pdbx_seq_one_letter_code
_entity_poly.pdbx_strand_id
1 'polypeptide(L)'
;MASFSSFSVRIALLLLVFCLIGLQAADDLPDQTGGDICSGVPDPFGCPINCVQEDLVCGANGVTYSCGCDDAACNGVRVVKRGACDAGNAGSASVRG
;
A
#
# COMPACT_ATOMS: atom_id res chain seq x y z
N MET A 1 26.63 50.55 -4.33
CA MET A 1 25.70 50.02 -5.36
C MET A 1 25.81 48.50 -5.55
N ALA A 2 26.95 47.86 -5.28
CA ALA A 2 27.15 46.41 -5.50
C ALA A 2 26.51 45.46 -4.46
N SER A 3 26.11 45.96 -3.28
CA SER A 3 25.61 45.09 -2.19
C SER A 3 24.18 44.58 -2.42
N PHE A 4 23.29 45.41 -2.99
CA PHE A 4 21.89 45.04 -3.28
C PHE A 4 21.76 43.93 -4.32
N SER A 5 22.65 43.91 -5.32
CA SER A 5 22.69 42.84 -6.33
C SER A 5 23.07 41.49 -5.69
N SER A 6 24.05 41.49 -4.80
CA SER A 6 24.45 40.28 -4.05
C SER A 6 23.33 39.75 -3.15
N PHE A 7 22.57 40.62 -2.47
CA PHE A 7 21.44 40.18 -1.64
C PHE A 7 20.31 39.58 -2.49
N SER A 8 19.96 40.22 -3.62
CA SER A 8 18.94 39.71 -4.53
C SER A 8 19.31 38.34 -5.10
N VAL A 9 20.59 38.13 -5.45
CA VAL A 9 21.08 36.83 -5.96
C VAL A 9 21.05 35.75 -4.87
N ARG A 10 21.41 36.08 -3.63
CA ARG A 10 21.35 35.13 -2.50
C ARG A 10 19.91 34.74 -2.18
N ILE A 11 18.99 35.68 -2.17
CA ILE A 11 17.56 35.41 -1.93
C ILE A 11 16.98 34.55 -3.06
N ALA A 12 17.28 34.87 -4.32
CA ALA A 12 16.83 34.07 -5.45
C ALA A 12 17.39 32.63 -5.40
N LEU A 13 18.68 32.47 -5.06
CA LEU A 13 19.30 31.16 -4.89
C LEU A 13 18.66 30.35 -3.76
N LEU A 14 18.39 30.98 -2.61
CA LEU A 14 17.73 30.34 -1.46
C LEU A 14 16.31 29.90 -1.79
N LEU A 15 15.54 30.73 -2.50
CA LEU A 15 14.19 30.38 -2.94
C LEU A 15 14.19 29.23 -3.95
N LEU A 16 15.16 29.21 -4.88
CA LEU A 16 15.30 28.12 -5.86
C LEU A 16 15.63 26.80 -5.14
N VAL A 17 16.57 26.82 -4.19
CA VAL A 17 16.93 25.64 -3.38
C VAL A 17 15.74 25.17 -2.54
N PHE A 18 15.01 26.09 -1.89
CA PHE A 18 13.81 25.76 -1.12
C PHE A 18 12.70 25.16 -2.00
N CYS A 19 12.54 25.67 -3.22
CA CYS A 19 11.59 25.15 -4.21
C CYS A 19 11.99 23.74 -4.69
N LEU A 20 13.28 23.50 -4.93
CA LEU A 20 13.81 22.18 -5.28
C LEU A 20 13.69 21.18 -4.14
N ILE A 21 13.79 21.61 -2.87
CA ILE A 21 13.57 20.75 -1.70
C ILE A 21 12.07 20.46 -1.52
N GLY A 22 11.21 21.48 -1.66
CA GLY A 22 9.76 21.34 -1.51
C GLY A 22 9.12 20.43 -2.57
N LEU A 23 9.71 20.35 -3.78
CA LEU A 23 9.23 19.46 -4.84
C LEU A 23 9.47 17.97 -4.52
N GLN A 24 10.40 17.65 -3.61
CA GLN A 24 10.72 16.27 -3.20
C GLN A 24 9.70 15.70 -2.22
N ALA A 25 8.83 16.53 -1.65
CA ALA A 25 7.78 16.11 -0.73
C ALA A 25 6.49 15.68 -1.45
N ALA A 26 6.47 15.68 -2.78
CA ALA A 26 5.31 15.29 -3.58
C ALA A 26 5.33 13.82 -4.06
N ASP A 27 6.40 13.06 -3.79
CA ASP A 27 6.53 11.65 -4.21
C ASP A 27 6.53 10.71 -2.99
N ASP A 28 5.50 10.83 -2.17
CA ASP A 28 5.05 9.73 -1.30
C ASP A 28 3.53 9.88 -1.16
N LEU A 29 2.83 9.72 -2.29
CA LEU A 29 1.43 9.34 -2.25
C LEU A 29 1.44 7.81 -2.13
N PRO A 30 1.34 7.23 -0.91
CA PRO A 30 0.76 5.91 -0.84
C PRO A 30 -0.62 6.10 -1.48
N ASP A 31 -0.81 5.46 -2.64
CA ASP A 31 -2.10 5.28 -3.27
C ASP A 31 -2.99 4.52 -2.27
N GLN A 32 -3.49 5.24 -1.27
CA GLN A 32 -4.59 4.87 -0.41
C GLN A 32 -5.89 5.23 -1.14
N THR A 33 -5.90 5.02 -2.46
CA THR A 33 -7.13 4.85 -3.18
C THR A 33 -7.76 3.62 -2.54
N GLY A 34 -8.73 3.85 -1.66
CA GLY A 34 -9.70 2.88 -1.20
C GLY A 34 -10.58 2.37 -2.36
N GLY A 35 -9.95 2.07 -3.49
CA GLY A 35 -10.43 1.13 -4.45
C GLY A 35 -10.34 -0.22 -3.76
N ASP A 36 -11.46 -0.90 -3.72
CA ASP A 36 -11.53 -2.30 -3.34
C ASP A 36 -10.29 -3.03 -3.91
N ILE A 37 -9.41 -3.50 -3.02
CA ILE A 37 -8.13 -4.15 -3.35
C ILE A 37 -8.35 -5.35 -4.29
N CYS A 38 -9.58 -5.84 -4.32
CA CYS A 38 -10.12 -7.00 -4.98
C CYS A 38 -11.33 -6.60 -5.85
N SER A 39 -11.22 -5.51 -6.60
CA SER A 39 -12.33 -4.97 -7.39
C SER A 39 -12.87 -6.03 -8.35
N GLY A 40 -14.05 -6.57 -8.05
CA GLY A 40 -14.81 -7.42 -8.96
C GLY A 40 -14.66 -8.93 -8.77
N VAL A 41 -14.34 -9.43 -7.57
CA VAL A 41 -14.51 -10.87 -7.31
C VAL A 41 -16.00 -11.22 -7.34
N PRO A 42 -16.49 -12.01 -8.32
CA PRO A 42 -17.86 -12.48 -8.33
C PRO A 42 -18.03 -13.49 -7.18
N ASP A 43 -19.14 -13.39 -6.44
CA ASP A 43 -19.53 -14.36 -5.42
C ASP A 43 -19.48 -15.78 -6.02
N PRO A 44 -18.51 -16.64 -5.63
CA PRO A 44 -18.36 -17.93 -6.27
C PRO A 44 -19.37 -18.87 -5.64
N PHE A 45 -20.49 -19.10 -6.31
CA PHE A 45 -21.41 -20.19 -5.98
C PHE A 45 -20.62 -21.51 -5.90
N GLY A 46 -20.24 -21.91 -4.67
CA GLY A 46 -19.55 -23.17 -4.36
C GLY A 46 -18.02 -23.15 -4.28
N CYS A 47 -17.36 -21.98 -4.29
CA CYS A 47 -15.91 -21.75 -4.19
C CYS A 47 -14.94 -22.96 -4.24
N PRO A 48 -14.71 -23.58 -5.41
CA PRO A 48 -13.60 -24.50 -5.58
C PRO A 48 -12.31 -23.70 -5.84
N ILE A 49 -11.68 -23.23 -4.78
CA ILE A 49 -10.43 -22.45 -4.82
C ILE A 49 -9.26 -23.41 -5.10
N ASN A 50 -8.57 -23.25 -6.24
CA ASN A 50 -7.38 -24.05 -6.58
C ASN A 50 -6.23 -23.16 -7.06
N CYS A 51 -5.26 -22.94 -6.18
CA CYS A 51 -4.27 -21.89 -6.30
C CYS A 51 -2.92 -22.53 -6.54
N VAL A 52 -2.40 -22.35 -7.75
CA VAL A 52 -1.06 -22.87 -8.11
C VAL A 52 0.03 -21.90 -7.67
N GLN A 53 -0.29 -20.61 -7.58
CA GLN A 53 0.59 -19.54 -7.17
C GLN A 53 0.06 -18.94 -5.85
N GLU A 54 0.94 -18.77 -4.87
CA GLU A 54 0.60 -18.06 -3.63
C GLU A 54 0.44 -16.55 -3.93
N ASP A 55 -0.76 -16.04 -3.68
CA ASP A 55 -1.08 -14.61 -3.69
C ASP A 55 -1.55 -14.23 -2.29
N LEU A 56 -0.65 -13.74 -1.45
CA LEU A 56 -0.98 -13.44 -0.06
C LEU A 56 -1.81 -12.16 0.00
N VAL A 57 -2.93 -12.18 0.72
CA VAL A 57 -3.70 -10.99 1.06
C VAL A 57 -4.10 -10.99 2.52
N CYS A 58 -4.17 -9.81 3.12
CA CYS A 58 -4.61 -9.63 4.48
C CYS A 58 -6.10 -9.27 4.48
N GLY A 59 -6.92 -10.16 5.07
CA GLY A 59 -8.32 -9.88 5.33
C GLY A 59 -8.50 -8.87 6.45
N ALA A 60 -9.65 -8.20 6.49
CA ALA A 60 -10.04 -7.31 7.59
C ALA A 60 -10.16 -8.02 8.94
N ASN A 61 -10.25 -9.36 8.92
CA ASN A 61 -10.23 -10.21 10.10
C ASN A 61 -8.80 -10.47 10.63
N GLY A 62 -7.76 -9.91 9.99
CA GLY A 62 -6.37 -10.13 10.37
C GLY A 62 -5.82 -11.50 9.98
N VAL A 63 -6.55 -12.26 9.15
CA VAL A 63 -6.10 -13.54 8.59
C VAL A 63 -5.46 -13.30 7.24
N THR A 64 -4.34 -13.97 7.01
CA THR A 64 -3.69 -13.99 5.70
C THR A 64 -4.28 -15.12 4.86
N TYR A 65 -4.84 -14.77 3.70
CA TYR A 65 -5.32 -15.73 2.70
C TYR A 65 -4.24 -15.92 1.65
N SER A 66 -3.95 -17.17 1.30
CA SER A 66 -2.82 -17.53 0.42
C SER A 66 -3.18 -17.55 -1.07
N CYS A 67 -4.46 -17.39 -1.37
CA CYS A 67 -4.98 -17.45 -2.73
C CYS A 67 -5.70 -16.17 -3.14
N GLY A 68 -5.28 -15.07 -2.53
CA GLY A 68 -5.67 -13.75 -2.92
C GLY A 68 -7.11 -13.45 -2.58
N CYS A 69 -7.67 -12.57 -3.40
CA CYS A 69 -8.98 -11.99 -3.25
C CYS A 69 -10.12 -13.01 -3.34
N ASP A 70 -10.00 -14.02 -4.19
CA ASP A 70 -11.05 -15.02 -4.41
C ASP A 70 -11.29 -15.88 -3.15
N ASP A 71 -10.21 -16.25 -2.47
CA ASP A 71 -10.26 -17.02 -1.22
C ASP A 71 -10.79 -16.17 -0.06
N ALA A 72 -10.33 -14.93 0.05
CA ALA A 72 -10.86 -13.99 1.04
C ALA A 72 -12.36 -13.73 0.83
N ALA A 73 -12.77 -13.47 -0.41
CA ALA A 73 -14.17 -13.23 -0.77
C ALA A 73 -15.03 -14.48 -0.55
N CYS A 74 -14.51 -15.67 -0.84
CA CYS A 74 -15.20 -16.92 -0.55
C CYS A 74 -15.51 -17.07 0.94
N ASN A 75 -14.59 -16.65 1.80
CA ASN A 75 -14.79 -16.64 3.24
C ASN A 75 -15.64 -15.43 3.72
N GLY A 76 -16.18 -14.63 2.80
CA GLY A 76 -16.95 -13.42 3.11
C GLY A 76 -16.10 -12.32 3.75
N VAL A 77 -14.79 -12.34 3.53
CA VAL A 77 -13.84 -11.42 4.16
C VAL A 77 -13.32 -10.41 3.15
N ARG A 78 -13.54 -9.13 3.48
CA ARG A 78 -12.95 -8.02 2.72
C ARG A 78 -11.43 -8.00 2.91
N VAL A 79 -10.68 -7.75 1.85
CA VAL A 79 -9.22 -7.57 1.91
C VAL A 79 -8.89 -6.12 2.25
N VAL A 80 -7.98 -5.91 3.20
CA VAL A 80 -7.54 -4.57 3.62
C VAL A 80 -6.14 -4.23 3.13
N LYS A 81 -5.34 -5.23 2.74
CA LYS A 81 -3.96 -5.05 2.29
C LYS A 81 -3.52 -6.23 1.41
N ARG A 82 -2.75 -5.99 0.35
CA ARG A 82 -2.02 -7.04 -0.39
C ARG A 82 -0.78 -7.48 0.40
N GLY A 83 -0.47 -8.76 0.37
CA GLY A 83 0.55 -9.40 1.21
C GLY A 83 -0.02 -9.92 2.53
N ALA A 84 0.86 -10.53 3.33
CA ALA A 84 0.51 -11.03 4.66
C ALA A 84 0.07 -9.91 5.60
N CYS A 85 -0.78 -10.26 6.58
CA CYS A 85 -1.12 -9.37 7.66
C CYS A 85 0.11 -9.04 8.51
N ASP A 86 0.17 -7.81 9.02
CA ASP A 86 1.26 -7.38 9.90
C ASP A 86 1.29 -8.27 11.15
N ALA A 87 2.47 -8.80 11.49
CA ALA A 87 2.68 -9.75 12.58
C ALA A 87 2.45 -9.17 14.00
N GLY A 88 1.83 -8.00 14.10
CA GLY A 88 1.55 -7.32 15.36
C GLY A 88 0.45 -7.98 16.21
N ASN A 89 -0.33 -8.92 15.66
CA ASN A 89 -1.28 -9.71 16.44
C ASN A 89 -1.74 -11.02 15.75
N ALA A 90 -1.03 -11.47 14.71
CA ALA A 90 -1.37 -12.69 13.98
C ALA A 90 -0.82 -13.90 14.75
N GLY A 91 -1.67 -14.54 15.54
CA GLY A 91 -1.37 -15.81 16.20
C GLY A 91 -0.85 -16.82 15.19
N SER A 92 0.36 -17.33 15.46
CA SER A 92 0.88 -18.63 15.07
C SER A 92 0.37 -19.19 13.73
N ALA A 93 0.87 -18.65 12.62
CA ALA A 93 0.98 -19.44 11.40
C ALA A 93 1.86 -20.65 11.75
N SER A 94 1.21 -21.77 12.00
CA SER A 94 1.83 -23.03 12.38
C SER A 94 2.56 -23.58 11.17
N VAL A 95 3.83 -23.20 10.99
CA VAL A 95 4.78 -23.98 10.19
C VAL A 95 4.90 -25.34 10.87
N ARG A 96 4.12 -26.30 10.41
CA ARG A 96 4.24 -27.70 10.82
C ARG A 96 5.44 -28.28 10.05
N GLY A 97 6.53 -28.50 10.78
CA GLY A 97 7.65 -29.33 10.34
C GLY A 97 7.28 -30.81 10.29
#